data_AF-A0A3N5GE25-F1
#
_entry.id   AF-A0A3N5GE25-F1
#
_cell.length_a   1.000
_cell.length_b   1.000
_cell.length_c   1.000
_cell.angle_alpha   90.00
_cell.angle_beta   90.00
_cell.angle_gamma   90.00
#
_symmetry.space_group_name_H-M   'P 1'
#
loop_
_entity.id
_entity.type
_entity.pdbx_description
1 polymer ?
#
loop_
_entity_poly.entity_id
_entity_poly.type
_entity_poly.pdbx_seq_one_letter_code
_entity_poly.pdbx_strand_id
1 'polypeptide(L)'
;MLGVPGYTFGDLHDPERLASLYERFCEEVEATDPALWHTWEAYRSAPDAPRPPIVLSNLLVAMASHVSRFVARLFHAQPSADALSAITRNQDDLFRFKVDFVRRRVLP
;
A
#
# COMPACT_ATOMS: atom_id res chain seq x y z
N MET A 1 1.73 -8.35 22.20
CA MET A 1 1.28 -9.06 20.99
C MET A 1 1.03 -8.02 19.90
N LEU A 2 1.40 -8.34 18.66
CA LEU A 2 1.12 -7.49 17.51
C LEU A 2 -0.35 -7.63 17.08
N GLY A 3 -0.82 -6.77 16.18
CA GLY A 3 -2.20 -6.80 15.68
C GLY A 3 -2.49 -7.89 14.65
N VAL A 4 -1.50 -8.75 14.36
CA VAL A 4 -1.69 -10.03 13.66
C VAL A 4 -1.57 -11.14 14.71
N PRO A 5 -2.61 -12.00 14.88
CA PRO A 5 -2.58 -13.09 15.86
C PRO A 5 -1.38 -14.01 15.66
N GLY A 6 -0.78 -14.47 16.77
CA GLY A 6 0.37 -15.36 16.74
C GLY A 6 1.73 -14.69 16.59
N TYR A 7 1.79 -13.36 16.42
CA TYR A 7 3.05 -12.61 16.32
C TYR A 7 3.32 -11.71 17.52
N THR A 8 4.59 -11.66 17.90
CA THR A 8 5.16 -10.77 18.90
C THR A 8 6.23 -9.88 18.29
N PHE A 9 6.67 -8.86 19.02
CA PHE A 9 7.71 -7.96 18.53
C PHE A 9 9.05 -8.68 18.28
N GLY A 10 9.40 -9.68 19.10
CA GLY A 10 10.64 -10.45 18.91
C GLY A 10 10.69 -11.22 17.58
N ASP A 11 9.52 -11.52 17.01
CA ASP A 11 9.35 -12.31 15.81
C ASP A 11 9.77 -11.54 14.56
N LEU A 12 9.80 -10.21 14.64
CA LEU A 12 10.25 -9.34 13.55
C LEU A 12 11.75 -9.41 13.32
N HIS A 13 12.51 -9.96 14.28
CA HIS A 13 13.96 -10.15 14.20
C HIS A 13 14.34 -11.58 13.79
N ASP A 14 13.36 -12.47 13.65
CA ASP A 14 13.55 -13.84 13.21
C ASP A 14 13.17 -13.96 11.71
N PRO A 15 14.09 -14.39 10.84
CA PRO A 15 13.83 -14.46 9.39
C PRO A 15 12.66 -15.38 9.00
N GLU A 16 12.49 -16.52 9.66
CA GLU A 16 11.43 -17.48 9.35
C GLU A 16 10.07 -16.92 9.77
N ARG A 17 10.03 -16.30 10.94
CA ARG A 17 8.83 -15.65 11.46
C ARG A 17 8.44 -14.44 10.60
N LEU A 18 9.40 -13.67 10.12
CA LEU A 18 9.16 -12.55 9.23
C LEU A 18 8.65 -13.02 7.86
N ALA A 19 9.20 -14.11 7.32
CA ALA A 19 8.70 -14.73 6.10
C ALA A 19 7.24 -15.21 6.25
N SER A 20 6.93 -15.87 7.36
CA SER A 20 5.56 -16.27 7.69
C SER A 20 4.62 -15.05 7.83
N LEU A 21 5.08 -13.96 8.44
CA LEU A 21 4.29 -12.73 8.53
C LEU A 21 4.04 -12.12 7.14
N TYR A 22 5.01 -12.21 6.25
CA TYR A 22 4.85 -11.79 4.85
C TYR A 22 3.83 -12.65 4.10
N GLU A 23 3.78 -13.97 4.33
CA GLU A 23 2.73 -14.84 3.78
C GLU A 23 1.34 -14.40 4.24
N ARG A 24 1.17 -14.06 5.53
CA ARG A 24 -0.10 -13.52 6.06
C ARG A 24 -0.51 -12.22 5.35
N PHE A 25 0.44 -11.35 5.03
CA PHE A 25 0.20 -10.15 4.24
C PHE A 25 -0.26 -10.49 2.82
N CYS A 26 0.42 -11.43 2.15
CA CYS A 26 0.09 -11.87 0.80
C CYS A 26 -1.35 -12.43 0.72
N GLU A 27 -1.70 -13.33 1.64
CA GLU A 27 -3.05 -13.91 1.73
C GLU A 27 -4.14 -12.86 1.89
N GLU A 28 -3.88 -11.82 2.69
CA GLU A 28 -4.85 -10.73 2.86
C GLU A 28 -5.01 -9.86 1.62
N VAL A 29 -3.90 -9.54 0.93
CA VAL A 29 -3.97 -8.77 -0.32
C VAL A 29 -4.72 -9.56 -1.38
N GLU A 30 -4.41 -10.84 -1.54
CA GLU A 30 -5.12 -11.72 -2.47
C GLU A 30 -6.61 -11.82 -2.15
N ALA A 31 -6.98 -11.97 -0.88
CA ALA A 31 -8.38 -12.02 -0.46
C ALA A 31 -9.13 -10.69 -0.66
N THR A 32 -8.44 -9.55 -0.53
CA THR A 32 -9.04 -8.22 -0.61
C THR A 32 -9.11 -7.67 -2.03
N ASP A 33 -8.05 -7.89 -2.82
CA ASP A 33 -7.92 -7.44 -4.20
C ASP A 33 -7.17 -8.48 -5.05
N PRO A 34 -7.89 -9.53 -5.52
CA PRO A 34 -7.29 -10.59 -6.34
C PRO A 34 -6.69 -10.07 -7.66
N ALA A 35 -7.26 -9.01 -8.21
CA ALA A 35 -6.80 -8.44 -9.49
C ALA A 35 -5.45 -7.74 -9.31
N LEU A 36 -5.32 -6.91 -8.26
CA LEU A 36 -4.04 -6.32 -7.89
C LEU A 36 -3.02 -7.42 -7.59
N TRP A 37 -3.40 -8.44 -6.82
CA TRP A 37 -2.51 -9.55 -6.48
C TRP A 37 -1.94 -10.25 -7.71
N HIS A 38 -2.79 -10.59 -8.69
CA HIS A 38 -2.34 -11.20 -9.94
C HIS A 38 -1.29 -10.35 -10.68
N THR A 39 -1.52 -9.04 -10.77
CA THR A 39 -0.55 -8.12 -11.41
C THR A 39 0.73 -7.96 -10.58
N TRP A 40 0.62 -8.00 -9.26
CA TRP A 40 1.75 -7.93 -8.33
C TRP A 40 2.62 -9.18 -8.39
N GLU A 41 2.02 -10.36 -8.49
CA GLU A 41 2.71 -11.65 -8.67
C GLU A 41 3.56 -11.63 -9.96
N ALA A 42 2.97 -11.16 -11.07
CA ALA A 42 3.68 -11.00 -12.34
C ALA A 42 4.82 -9.96 -12.28
N TYR A 43 4.71 -8.96 -11.39
CA TYR A 43 5.82 -8.06 -11.09
C TYR A 43 6.91 -8.76 -10.27
N ARG A 44 6.54 -9.46 -9.19
CA ARG A 44 7.45 -10.15 -8.28
C ARG A 44 8.27 -11.25 -8.95
N SER A 45 7.69 -11.98 -9.90
CA SER A 45 8.38 -13.06 -10.61
C SER A 45 9.43 -12.56 -11.60
N ALA A 46 9.33 -11.30 -12.04
CA ALA A 46 10.25 -10.70 -13.00
C ALA A 46 10.40 -9.18 -12.75
N PRO A 47 11.00 -8.74 -11.64
CA PRO A 47 11.03 -7.32 -11.26
C PRO A 47 11.75 -6.45 -12.31
N ASP A 48 12.81 -6.98 -12.92
CA ASP A 48 13.63 -6.26 -13.91
C ASP A 48 13.06 -6.25 -15.33
N ALA A 49 11.94 -6.94 -15.56
CA ALA A 49 11.30 -6.94 -16.88
C ALA A 49 10.86 -5.51 -17.26
N PRO A 50 11.06 -5.09 -18.52
CA PRO A 50 10.73 -3.75 -18.96
C PRO A 50 9.23 -3.49 -18.84
N ARG A 51 8.88 -2.41 -18.15
CA ARG A 51 7.50 -1.96 -17.93
C ARG A 51 7.39 -0.47 -18.22
N PRO A 52 6.25 0.00 -18.76
CA PRO A 52 6.00 1.44 -18.86
C PRO A 52 6.09 2.09 -17.46
N PRO A 53 6.81 3.21 -17.28
CA PRO A 53 7.02 3.82 -15.97
C PRO A 53 5.71 4.14 -15.21
N ILE A 54 4.68 4.57 -15.93
CA ILE A 54 3.35 4.88 -15.37
C ILE A 54 2.69 3.62 -14.82
N VAL A 55 2.80 2.49 -15.53
CA VAL A 55 2.22 1.21 -15.09
C VAL A 55 2.88 0.72 -13.82
N LEU A 56 4.22 0.79 -13.75
CA LEU A 56 4.97 0.44 -12.54
C LEU A 56 4.61 1.36 -11.36
N SER A 57 4.56 2.68 -11.60
CA SER A 57 4.21 3.65 -10.56
C SER A 57 2.81 3.38 -10.00
N ASN A 58 1.82 3.15 -10.86
CA ASN A 58 0.45 2.85 -10.43
C ASN A 58 0.38 1.54 -9.63
N LEU A 59 1.11 0.50 -10.04
CA LEU A 59 1.18 -0.77 -9.32
C LEU A 59 1.76 -0.60 -7.90
N LEU A 60 2.87 0.15 -7.78
CA LEU A 60 3.49 0.43 -6.49
C LEU A 60 2.58 1.27 -5.57
N VAL A 61 1.90 2.28 -6.12
CA VAL A 61 0.94 3.11 -5.37
C VAL A 61 -0.26 2.30 -4.90
N ALA A 62 -0.79 1.41 -5.74
CA ALA A 62 -1.87 0.51 -5.35
C ALA A 62 -1.45 -0.39 -4.19
N MET A 63 -0.29 -1.05 -4.29
CA MET A 63 0.22 -1.93 -3.23
C MET A 63 0.55 -1.17 -1.94
N ALA A 64 1.07 0.06 -2.03
CA ALA A 64 1.40 0.88 -0.86
C ALA A 64 0.22 1.05 0.10
N SER A 65 -1.01 1.20 -0.43
CA SER A 65 -2.22 1.29 0.39
C SER A 65 -2.45 0.06 1.26
N HIS A 66 -2.17 -1.14 0.73
CA HIS A 66 -2.27 -2.40 1.49
C HIS A 66 -1.18 -2.49 2.54
N VAL A 67 0.07 -2.13 2.19
CA VAL A 67 1.20 -2.10 3.13
C VAL A 67 0.91 -1.17 4.30
N SER A 68 0.43 0.05 4.04
CA SER A 68 0.09 1.01 5.09
C SER A 68 -0.96 0.47 6.05
N ARG A 69 -2.05 -0.14 5.54
CA ARG A 69 -3.10 -0.74 6.37
C ARG A 69 -2.57 -1.91 7.20
N PHE A 70 -1.75 -2.77 6.60
CA PHE A 70 -1.16 -3.92 7.27
C PHE A 70 -0.25 -3.49 8.42
N VAL A 71 0.69 -2.57 8.16
CA VAL A 71 1.64 -2.06 9.16
C VAL A 71 0.93 -1.29 10.27
N ALA A 72 -0.05 -0.45 9.92
CA ALA A 72 -0.86 0.25 10.92
C ALA A 72 -1.52 -0.75 11.88
N ARG A 73 -2.11 -1.83 11.36
CA ARG A 73 -2.69 -2.90 12.17
C ARG A 73 -1.66 -3.66 12.97
N LEU A 74 -0.55 -4.05 12.36
CA LEU A 74 0.50 -4.82 13.00
C LEU A 74 0.96 -4.18 14.32
N PHE A 75 1.07 -2.85 14.35
CA PHE A 75 1.54 -2.10 15.51
C PHE A 75 0.42 -1.43 16.32
N HIS A 76 -0.85 -1.73 16.07
CA HIS A 76 -2.01 -1.08 16.70
C HIS A 76 -1.99 0.45 16.56
N ALA A 77 -1.41 0.94 15.47
CA ALA A 77 -1.25 2.36 15.19
C ALA A 77 -2.46 2.94 14.42
N GLN A 78 -3.56 2.20 14.26
CA GLN A 78 -4.76 2.66 13.56
C GLN A 78 -5.25 4.04 14.01
N PRO A 79 -5.34 4.40 15.31
CA PRO A 79 -5.81 5.72 15.70
C PRO A 79 -4.95 6.86 15.13
N SER A 80 -3.63 6.66 15.09
CA SER A 80 -2.67 7.62 14.53
C SER A 80 -2.63 7.59 12.99
N ALA A 81 -2.79 6.40 12.39
CA ALA A 81 -2.84 6.21 10.94
C ALA A 81 -4.14 6.75 10.32
N ASP A 82 -5.26 6.67 11.05
CA ASP A 82 -6.55 7.24 10.66
C ASP A 82 -6.50 8.77 10.72
N ALA A 83 -5.87 9.34 11.75
CA ALA A 83 -5.64 10.78 11.84
C ALA A 83 -4.75 11.30 10.68
N LEU A 84 -3.68 10.57 10.33
CA LEU A 84 -2.81 10.95 9.20
C LEU A 84 -3.50 10.74 7.84
N SER A 85 -4.24 9.64 7.67
CA SER A 85 -5.03 9.37 6.45
C SER A 85 -6.13 10.41 6.27
N ALA A 86 -6.73 10.90 7.37
CA ALA A 86 -7.68 12.01 7.33
C ALA A 86 -7.02 13.32 6.89
N ILE A 87 -5.78 13.60 7.35
CA ILE A 87 -4.98 14.75 6.88
C ILE A 87 -4.65 14.63 5.39
N THR A 88 -4.24 13.45 4.91
CA THR A 88 -3.95 13.22 3.48
C THR A 88 -5.20 13.33 2.61
N ARG A 89 -6.35 12.78 3.05
CA ARG A 89 -7.64 13.00 2.36
C ARG A 89 -8.05 14.46 2.32
N ASN A 90 -7.70 15.25 3.32
CA ASN A 90 -7.93 16.71 3.32
C ASN A 90 -7.06 17.45 2.27
N GLN A 91 -6.03 16.80 1.72
CA GLN A 91 -5.24 17.32 0.60
C GLN A 91 -5.80 16.89 -0.77
N ASP A 92 -6.67 15.88 -0.86
CA ASP A 92 -7.28 15.46 -2.14
C ASP A 92 -8.14 16.57 -2.75
N ASP A 93 -8.81 17.40 -1.94
CA ASP A 93 -9.54 18.57 -2.42
C ASP A 93 -8.59 19.64 -3.00
N LEU A 94 -7.38 19.79 -2.45
CA LEU A 94 -6.34 20.68 -2.99
C LEU A 94 -5.74 20.14 -4.30
N PHE A 95 -5.55 18.82 -4.42
CA PHE A 95 -5.09 18.19 -5.66
C PHE A 95 -6.17 18.24 -6.76
N ARG A 96 -7.45 18.03 -6.42
CA ARG A 96 -8.58 18.18 -7.36
C ARG A 96 -8.73 19.62 -7.84
N PHE A 97 -8.64 20.61 -6.95
CA PHE A 97 -8.65 22.03 -7.32
C PHE A 97 -7.48 22.41 -8.24
N LYS A 98 -6.28 21.89 -7.97
CA LYS A 98 -5.09 22.15 -8.79
C LYS A 98 -5.22 21.55 -10.19
N VAL A 99 -5.79 20.35 -10.33
CA VAL A 99 -6.05 19.72 -11.64
C VAL A 99 -7.13 20.48 -12.43
N ASP A 100 -8.24 20.86 -11.79
CA ASP A 100 -9.34 21.57 -12.44
C ASP A 100 -8.95 23.00 -12.85
N PHE A 101 -8.14 23.69 -12.05
CA PHE A 101 -7.66 25.04 -12.34
C PHE A 101 -6.58 25.06 -13.43
N VAL A 102 -5.69 24.08 -13.46
CA VAL A 102 -4.66 23.94 -14.51
C VAL A 102 -5.30 23.57 -15.86
N ARG A 103 -6.35 22.74 -15.88
CA ARG A 103 -7.09 22.42 -17.11
C ARG A 103 -7.87 23.60 -17.70
N ARG A 104 -8.35 24.54 -16.87
CA ARG A 104 -9.10 25.73 -17.33
C ARG A 104 -8.24 26.92 -17.77
N ARG A 105 -6.92 26.88 -17.58
CA ARG A 105 -6.03 28.03 -17.87
C ARG A 105 -5.06 27.82 -19.02
N VAL A 106 -5.26 26.79 -19.83
CA VAL A 106 -4.69 26.72 -21.19
C VAL A 106 -5.76 27.19 -22.16
N LEU A 107 -5.88 28.52 -22.28
CA LEU A 107 -6.45 29.32 -23.38
C LEU A 107 -6.47 30.76 -22.85
N PRO A 108 -5.47 31.57 -23.27
CA PRO A 108 -5.70 32.47 -24.40
C PRO A 108 -4.92 32.10 -25.65
#